data_AF-A0A6I0EHJ2-F1
#
_entry.id   AF-A0A6I0EHJ2-F1
#
_cell.length_a   1.000
_cell.length_b   1.000
_cell.length_c   1.000
_cell.angle_alpha   90.00
_cell.angle_beta   90.00
_cell.angle_gamma   90.00
#
_symmetry.space_group_name_H-M   'P 1'
#
loop_
_entity.id
_entity.type
_entity.pdbx_description
1 polymer ?
#
loop_
_entity_poly.entity_id
_entity_poly.type
_entity_poly.pdbx_seq_one_letter_code
_entity_poly.pdbx_strand_id
1 'polypeptide(L)'
;MRKHAWVALALCALAGQASGQGFLSELLLDPPSTDNGQEFVEIQAAPNFSFSGWWFLVIEGDGTGGGVIDVALNLSSYSTGANGLLLIRDSGTVLQPPPDGNTNVVIFDFNPDIENGTNTYVLGFGGTFTVGQDLDAGNDGTLDAPLPGFTTVDAVSYKEFDGTPDDEHEYADDLGGTALGRFESYTPDALHRIRCGSNALLWAGGVVTGTSPGPYNWDTLQMFGWQTIGVTSPPTLNPGNLNYSIVDCDGDCVSDFVEGDRDDDGIIDDCDACPDDPDNDADGDGACGNVDNCPDVSNKDQSDRDGDGAGDACDGCPDDPNKTEEGACGCGVSDDDADGDGTPDCHDGCPDDPNKTEEGACGCGVSDDDADGDGTPDCHDGCPDDPNKTEEGACGCGVSDDDADGDGTPDCHDGCPDDPNKTEEGACGCGVSDDDADG
;
A
#
# COMPACT_ATOMS: atom_id res chain seq x y z
N MET A 1 3.13 3.65 -50.48
CA MET A 1 4.20 3.19 -49.56
C MET A 1 4.07 4.03 -48.30
N ARG A 2 3.54 3.44 -47.22
CA ARG A 2 3.34 4.11 -45.92
C ARG A 2 4.71 4.37 -45.31
N LYS A 3 5.06 5.63 -45.06
CA LYS A 3 6.19 5.97 -44.18
C LYS A 3 5.63 6.12 -42.78
N HIS A 4 5.79 5.08 -41.97
CA HIS A 4 5.80 5.20 -40.53
C HIS A 4 7.13 5.87 -40.18
N ALA A 5 7.08 7.13 -39.74
CA ALA A 5 8.22 7.83 -39.19
C ALA A 5 8.00 7.91 -37.68
N TRP A 6 8.64 6.97 -36.98
CA TRP A 6 9.21 7.09 -35.65
C TRP A 6 8.84 8.36 -34.88
N VAL A 7 7.97 8.18 -33.87
CA VAL A 7 7.93 9.03 -32.68
C VAL A 7 9.33 9.00 -32.10
N ALA A 8 10.12 10.03 -32.40
CA ALA A 8 11.37 10.27 -31.70
C ALA A 8 10.97 10.71 -30.30
N LEU A 9 11.18 9.82 -29.34
CA LEU A 9 11.21 10.12 -27.92
C LEU A 9 12.22 11.26 -27.73
N ALA A 10 11.71 12.49 -27.66
CA ALA A 10 12.52 13.66 -27.37
C ALA A 10 12.91 13.59 -25.89
N LEU A 11 13.99 12.87 -25.59
CA LEU A 11 14.81 13.18 -24.42
C LEU A 11 15.45 14.56 -24.69
N CYS A 12 14.67 15.63 -24.51
CA CYS A 12 15.17 16.99 -24.48
C CYS A 12 15.19 17.42 -23.01
N ALA A 13 16.41 17.54 -22.49
CA ALA A 13 16.81 18.20 -21.25
C ALA A 13 15.68 18.65 -20.30
N LEU A 14 15.17 17.72 -19.48
CA LEU A 14 14.69 18.07 -18.14
C LEU A 14 15.91 18.47 -17.31
N ALA A 15 16.40 19.69 -17.53
CA ALA A 15 17.07 20.41 -16.47
C ALA A 15 16.02 20.51 -15.36
N GLY A 16 16.22 19.74 -14.27
CA GLY A 16 15.34 19.80 -13.11
C GLY A 16 15.07 21.25 -12.78
N GLN A 17 13.83 21.69 -13.01
CA GLN A 17 13.42 23.06 -12.77
C GLN A 17 13.61 23.28 -11.27
N ALA A 18 14.62 24.09 -10.93
CA ALA A 18 14.87 24.43 -9.55
C ALA A 18 13.59 25.06 -9.01
N SER A 19 12.96 24.37 -8.05
CA SER A 19 11.96 24.88 -7.12
C SER A 19 12.26 26.36 -6.80
N GLY A 20 11.59 27.29 -7.51
CA GLY A 20 11.83 28.73 -7.39
C GLY A 20 11.83 29.59 -8.67
N GLN A 21 11.91 29.04 -9.89
CA GLN A 21 11.75 29.83 -11.12
C GLN A 21 10.27 30.00 -11.51
N GLY A 22 9.91 31.17 -12.07
CA GLY A 22 8.55 31.47 -12.52
C GLY A 22 8.26 30.91 -13.92
N PHE A 23 7.01 30.54 -14.20
CA PHE A 23 6.58 29.95 -15.47
C PHE A 23 5.16 30.38 -15.86
N LEU A 24 4.80 30.25 -17.14
CA LEU A 24 3.46 30.50 -17.67
C LEU A 24 2.50 29.40 -17.19
N SER A 25 1.46 29.80 -16.47
CA SER A 25 0.53 28.91 -15.75
C SER A 25 -0.76 28.71 -16.52
N GLU A 26 -1.37 29.80 -16.97
CA GLU A 26 -2.65 29.83 -17.65
C GLU A 26 -2.72 31.04 -18.58
N LEU A 27 -3.33 30.87 -19.74
CA LEU A 27 -3.49 31.87 -20.77
C LEU A 27 -4.93 31.81 -21.27
N LEU A 28 -5.63 32.94 -21.29
CA LEU A 28 -6.90 33.10 -21.99
C LEU A 28 -6.69 34.14 -23.09
N LEU A 29 -6.87 33.70 -24.32
CA LEU A 29 -6.46 34.36 -25.54
C LEU A 29 -7.69 34.83 -26.33
N ASP A 30 -8.74 34.01 -26.41
CA ASP A 30 -10.01 34.37 -27.05
C ASP A 30 -11.21 34.09 -26.12
N PRO A 31 -11.61 35.04 -25.26
CA PRO A 31 -12.77 34.83 -24.39
C PRO A 31 -14.09 34.81 -25.18
N PRO A 32 -15.11 34.01 -24.79
CA PRO A 32 -16.38 33.95 -25.51
C PRO A 32 -17.11 35.30 -25.51
N SER A 33 -17.06 36.08 -26.61
CA SER A 33 -17.95 37.21 -26.99
C SER A 33 -17.24 38.10 -28.05
N THR A 34 -17.48 39.42 -28.05
CA THR A 34 -16.63 40.35 -28.80
C THR A 34 -15.34 40.52 -28.01
N ASP A 35 -14.27 39.92 -28.54
CA ASP A 35 -12.82 40.06 -28.30
C ASP A 35 -12.35 41.45 -27.81
N ASN A 36 -12.79 41.90 -26.64
CA ASN A 36 -12.33 43.14 -26.06
C ASN A 36 -12.28 43.02 -24.54
N GLY A 37 -11.11 42.57 -24.11
CA GLY A 37 -10.51 42.98 -22.87
C GLY A 37 -10.74 42.06 -21.69
N GLN A 38 -10.79 40.76 -21.94
CA GLN A 38 -10.85 39.76 -20.89
C GLN A 38 -9.76 38.70 -20.99
N GLU A 39 -8.83 38.91 -21.90
CA GLU A 39 -7.63 38.13 -22.10
C GLU A 39 -6.78 38.26 -20.83
N PHE A 40 -6.10 37.16 -20.49
CA PHE A 40 -5.20 37.18 -19.36
C PHE A 40 -4.03 36.23 -19.54
N VAL A 41 -2.98 36.57 -18.80
CA VAL A 41 -1.78 35.76 -18.63
C VAL A 41 -1.58 35.56 -17.15
N GLU A 42 -1.50 34.30 -16.73
CA GLU A 42 -1.15 33.92 -15.37
C GLU A 42 0.27 33.37 -15.33
N ILE A 43 1.05 33.89 -14.40
CA ILE A 43 2.42 33.46 -14.12
C ILE A 43 2.47 32.89 -12.71
N GLN A 44 3.03 31.70 -12.57
CA GLN A 44 3.25 31.06 -11.29
C GLN A 44 4.73 31.07 -10.92
N ALA A 45 5.03 31.38 -9.66
CA ALA A 45 6.38 31.30 -9.10
C ALA A 45 6.30 31.02 -7.58
N ALA A 46 7.42 31.16 -6.86
CA ALA A 46 7.39 31.12 -5.40
C ALA A 46 6.48 32.24 -4.83
N PRO A 47 5.88 32.07 -3.63
CA PRO A 47 5.11 33.12 -2.97
C PRO A 47 5.88 34.43 -2.82
N ASN A 48 5.25 35.56 -3.17
CA ASN A 48 5.84 36.91 -3.13
C ASN A 48 7.13 37.07 -3.95
N PHE A 49 7.31 36.27 -5.00
CA PHE A 49 8.45 36.34 -5.90
C PHE A 49 8.45 37.66 -6.67
N SER A 50 9.57 38.39 -6.66
CA SER A 50 9.73 39.64 -7.40
C SER A 50 10.23 39.38 -8.81
N PHE A 51 9.52 39.90 -9.82
CA PHE A 51 9.86 39.80 -11.23
C PHE A 51 10.85 40.90 -11.69
N SER A 52 11.73 41.37 -10.81
CA SER A 52 12.71 42.42 -11.13
C SER A 52 13.61 42.00 -12.30
N GLY A 53 13.57 42.77 -13.40
CA GLY A 53 14.31 42.47 -14.63
C GLY A 53 13.67 41.44 -15.55
N TRP A 54 12.45 40.98 -15.24
CA TRP A 54 11.71 40.03 -16.07
C TRP A 54 10.84 40.74 -17.11
N TRP A 55 10.55 40.00 -18.18
CA TRP A 55 9.65 40.39 -19.25
C TRP A 55 8.71 39.26 -19.62
N PHE A 56 7.52 39.64 -20.04
CA PHE A 56 6.61 38.81 -20.80
C PHE A 56 6.53 39.35 -22.23
N LEU A 57 6.73 38.48 -23.22
CA LEU A 57 6.69 38.81 -24.63
C LEU A 57 5.64 37.98 -25.37
N VAL A 58 5.04 38.56 -26.39
CA VAL A 58 4.26 37.85 -27.41
C VAL A 58 4.94 38.13 -28.75
N ILE A 59 5.27 37.06 -29.47
CA ILE A 59 5.91 37.11 -30.78
C ILE A 59 4.93 36.55 -31.80
N GLU A 60 4.58 37.38 -32.79
CA GLU A 60 3.73 37.08 -33.94
C GLU A 60 4.27 35.88 -34.71
N GLY A 61 3.40 34.97 -35.08
CA GLY A 61 3.71 33.78 -35.88
C GLY A 61 3.12 33.82 -37.28
N ASP A 62 2.24 34.75 -37.60
CA ASP A 62 1.59 34.80 -38.91
C ASP A 62 2.58 35.08 -40.05
N GLY A 63 2.39 34.43 -41.21
CA GLY A 63 3.37 34.41 -42.30
C GLY A 63 3.79 35.76 -42.90
N THR A 64 3.02 36.83 -42.67
CA THR A 64 3.37 38.19 -43.13
C THR A 64 4.06 39.07 -42.08
N GLY A 65 4.12 38.62 -40.83
CA GLY A 65 4.68 39.32 -39.68
C GLY A 65 5.48 38.43 -38.71
N GLY A 66 5.75 37.17 -39.09
CA GLY A 66 6.43 36.20 -38.24
C GLY A 66 7.72 36.75 -37.62
N GLY A 67 7.85 36.58 -36.31
CA GLY A 67 9.01 37.03 -35.55
C GLY A 67 8.90 38.45 -34.98
N VAL A 68 7.84 39.19 -35.30
CA VAL A 68 7.61 40.53 -34.74
C VAL A 68 7.11 40.44 -33.30
N ILE A 69 7.67 41.26 -32.41
CA ILE A 69 7.20 41.38 -31.02
C ILE A 69 5.96 42.30 -30.97
N ASP A 70 4.79 41.77 -30.65
CA ASP A 70 3.57 42.58 -30.47
C ASP A 70 3.38 43.05 -29.04
N VAL A 71 3.73 42.22 -28.08
CA VAL A 71 3.65 42.56 -26.66
C VAL A 71 5.04 42.50 -26.05
N ALA A 72 5.42 43.58 -25.36
CA ALA A 72 6.65 43.66 -24.58
C ALA A 72 6.36 44.24 -23.18
N LEU A 73 5.95 43.38 -22.25
CA LEU A 73 5.57 43.77 -20.90
C LEU A 73 6.74 43.64 -19.93
N ASN A 74 7.20 44.77 -19.39
CA ASN A 74 8.20 44.79 -18.33
C ASN A 74 7.57 44.42 -16.99
N LEU A 75 7.98 43.30 -16.41
CA LEU A 75 7.43 42.78 -15.16
C LEU A 75 8.17 43.27 -13.91
N SER A 76 9.16 44.16 -14.06
CA SER A 76 10.07 44.55 -12.96
C SER A 76 9.40 45.17 -11.74
N SER A 77 8.18 45.70 -11.90
CA SER A 77 7.41 46.30 -10.81
C SER A 77 6.42 45.34 -10.15
N TYR A 78 6.31 44.11 -10.66
CA TYR A 78 5.31 43.15 -10.23
C TYR A 78 5.92 42.01 -9.42
N SER A 79 5.06 41.34 -8.68
CA SER A 79 5.40 40.14 -7.92
C SER A 79 4.21 39.20 -7.88
N THR A 80 4.48 37.92 -7.67
CA THR A 80 3.40 36.99 -7.31
C THR A 80 2.79 37.36 -5.96
N GLY A 81 1.56 36.91 -5.74
CA GLY A 81 0.85 37.00 -4.48
C GLY A 81 1.34 35.99 -3.43
N ALA A 82 0.66 35.92 -2.29
CA ALA A 82 1.02 35.00 -1.20
C ALA A 82 0.77 33.52 -1.55
N ASN A 83 -0.04 33.25 -2.58
CA ASN A 83 -0.25 31.93 -3.16
C ASN A 83 0.71 31.61 -4.32
N GLY A 84 1.62 32.52 -4.67
CA GLY A 84 2.58 32.30 -5.76
C GLY A 84 2.06 32.62 -7.16
N LEU A 85 0.93 33.31 -7.30
CA LEU A 85 0.36 33.68 -8.60
C LEU A 85 0.42 35.18 -8.89
N LEU A 86 0.73 35.53 -10.13
CA LEU A 86 0.56 36.85 -10.73
C LEU A 86 -0.40 36.70 -11.90
N LEU A 87 -1.56 37.35 -11.83
CA LEU A 87 -2.55 37.40 -12.90
C LEU A 87 -2.48 38.77 -13.57
N ILE A 88 -2.17 38.80 -14.86
CA ILE A 88 -2.16 40.01 -15.69
C ILE A 88 -3.35 39.90 -16.63
N ARG A 89 -4.30 40.83 -16.53
CA ARG A 89 -5.52 40.82 -17.33
C ARG A 89 -5.69 42.12 -18.08
N ASP A 90 -6.40 42.07 -19.20
CA ASP A 90 -6.55 43.21 -20.08
C ASP A 90 -7.31 44.38 -19.40
N SER A 91 -8.52 44.08 -18.90
CA SER A 91 -9.40 45.13 -18.37
C SER A 91 -9.59 45.13 -16.85
N GLY A 92 -10.20 46.21 -16.36
CA GLY A 92 -10.67 46.31 -14.98
C GLY A 92 -11.86 45.43 -14.64
N THR A 93 -12.47 44.75 -15.62
CA THR A 93 -13.61 43.85 -15.39
C THR A 93 -13.17 42.67 -14.54
N VAL A 94 -13.97 42.34 -13.53
CA VAL A 94 -13.65 41.23 -12.62
C VAL A 94 -14.03 39.91 -13.26
N LEU A 95 -13.05 39.05 -13.52
CA LEU A 95 -13.22 37.67 -13.98
C LEU A 95 -14.14 36.88 -13.04
N GLN A 96 -14.82 35.89 -13.58
CA GLN A 96 -15.76 35.01 -12.88
C GLN A 96 -15.33 33.55 -13.12
N PRO A 97 -15.06 32.77 -12.05
CA PRO A 97 -15.02 33.20 -10.66
C PRO A 97 -13.93 34.27 -10.41
N PRO A 98 -14.08 35.11 -9.37
CA PRO A 98 -13.06 36.09 -9.03
C PRO A 98 -11.76 35.40 -8.61
N PRO A 99 -10.59 35.97 -8.95
CA PRO A 99 -9.29 35.48 -8.49
C PRO A 99 -9.22 35.33 -6.96
N ASP A 100 -8.41 34.38 -6.48
CA ASP A 100 -8.14 34.24 -5.05
C ASP A 100 -7.63 35.57 -4.46
N GLY A 101 -8.06 35.89 -3.23
CA GLY A 101 -7.69 37.15 -2.57
C GLY A 101 -6.20 37.28 -2.26
N ASN A 102 -5.43 36.20 -2.35
CA ASN A 102 -3.98 36.18 -2.19
C ASN A 102 -3.24 36.31 -3.52
N THR A 103 -3.92 36.27 -4.67
CA THR A 103 -3.32 36.49 -6.00
C THR A 103 -3.07 37.97 -6.23
N ASN A 104 -1.88 38.32 -6.72
CA ASN A 104 -1.66 39.68 -7.21
C ASN A 104 -2.24 39.82 -8.62
N VAL A 105 -3.12 40.81 -8.80
CA VAL A 105 -3.77 41.10 -10.09
C VAL A 105 -3.27 42.42 -10.65
N VAL A 106 -2.78 42.40 -11.89
CA VAL A 106 -2.32 43.55 -12.66
C VAL A 106 -3.28 43.76 -13.82
N ILE A 107 -3.62 45.03 -14.09
CA ILE A 107 -4.37 45.42 -15.27
C ILE A 107 -3.36 45.98 -16.28
N PHE A 108 -3.29 45.38 -17.45
CA PHE A 108 -2.43 45.80 -18.54
C PHE A 108 -3.21 45.68 -19.85
N ASP A 109 -3.47 46.82 -20.48
CA ASP A 109 -4.10 46.94 -21.79
C ASP A 109 -3.18 46.32 -22.84
N PHE A 110 -3.49 45.11 -23.29
CA PHE A 110 -2.83 44.46 -24.41
C PHE A 110 -3.31 45.20 -25.66
N ASN A 111 -2.46 46.07 -26.21
CA ASN A 111 -2.81 46.83 -27.42
C ASN A 111 -1.69 46.72 -28.46
N PRO A 112 -1.92 45.98 -29.57
CA PRO A 112 -3.17 45.26 -29.89
C PRO A 112 -3.50 44.15 -28.88
N ASP A 113 -4.78 43.77 -28.78
CA ASP A 113 -5.26 42.68 -27.92
C ASP A 113 -4.42 41.43 -28.21
N ILE A 114 -4.31 40.49 -27.24
CA ILE A 114 -3.60 39.23 -27.52
C ILE A 114 -4.42 38.48 -28.58
N GLU A 115 -3.97 38.52 -29.83
CA GLU A 115 -4.77 38.04 -30.96
C GLU A 115 -4.97 36.50 -30.90
N ASN A 116 -6.16 36.05 -31.29
CA ASN A 116 -6.41 34.64 -31.57
C ASN A 116 -5.78 34.27 -32.92
N GLY A 117 -4.46 34.13 -32.92
CA GLY A 117 -3.64 33.81 -34.08
C GLY A 117 -2.45 32.94 -33.69
N THR A 118 -1.54 32.69 -34.64
CA THR A 118 -0.31 31.95 -34.35
C THR A 118 0.60 32.82 -33.52
N ASN A 119 0.83 32.45 -32.26
CA ASN A 119 1.58 33.27 -31.33
C ASN A 119 2.59 32.45 -30.51
N THR A 120 3.71 33.07 -30.18
CA THR A 120 4.68 32.54 -29.22
C THR A 120 4.72 33.40 -27.96
N TYR A 121 4.33 32.81 -26.82
CA TYR A 121 4.31 33.44 -25.51
C TYR A 121 5.61 33.13 -24.77
N VAL A 122 6.31 34.16 -24.29
CA VAL A 122 7.65 34.01 -23.73
C VAL A 122 7.75 34.69 -22.37
N LEU A 123 8.28 33.98 -21.38
CA LEU A 123 8.64 34.49 -20.07
C LEU A 123 10.15 34.36 -19.86
N GLY A 124 10.78 35.41 -19.36
CA GLY A 124 12.20 35.37 -19.04
C GLY A 124 12.73 36.66 -18.45
N PHE A 125 14.04 36.77 -18.34
CA PHE A 125 14.69 37.93 -17.70
C PHE A 125 15.93 38.40 -18.46
N GLY A 126 16.26 39.68 -18.26
CA GLY A 126 17.30 40.38 -19.01
C GLY A 126 16.76 41.07 -20.27
N GLY A 127 17.65 41.56 -21.11
CA GLY A 127 17.30 42.25 -22.34
C GLY A 127 16.50 43.55 -22.17
N THR A 128 16.22 44.16 -23.32
CA THR A 128 15.27 45.26 -23.48
C THR A 128 14.58 45.08 -24.82
N PHE A 129 13.26 45.12 -24.83
CA PHE A 129 12.48 44.85 -26.02
C PHE A 129 11.61 46.04 -26.38
N THR A 130 11.31 46.17 -27.65
CA THR A 130 10.41 47.19 -28.18
C THR A 130 9.40 46.49 -29.08
N VAL A 131 8.12 46.83 -28.90
CA VAL A 131 7.05 46.38 -29.79
C VAL A 131 7.39 46.75 -31.24
N GLY A 132 7.15 45.84 -32.18
CA GLY A 132 7.50 45.96 -33.60
C GLY A 132 8.94 45.56 -33.92
N GLN A 133 9.74 45.10 -32.95
CA GLN A 133 11.04 44.50 -33.23
C GLN A 133 10.83 43.15 -33.92
N ASP A 134 11.39 43.00 -35.10
CA ASP A 134 11.38 41.76 -35.88
C ASP A 134 12.61 40.90 -35.52
N LEU A 135 12.34 39.64 -35.15
CA LEU A 135 13.32 38.64 -34.72
C LEU A 135 13.55 37.53 -35.76
N ASP A 136 12.74 37.46 -36.81
CA ASP A 136 12.87 36.55 -37.96
C ASP A 136 12.71 37.38 -39.24
N ALA A 137 13.77 38.11 -39.61
CA ALA A 137 13.69 39.02 -40.76
C ALA A 137 13.53 38.29 -42.11
N GLY A 138 13.66 36.96 -42.12
CA GLY A 138 13.47 36.09 -43.28
C GLY A 138 12.06 35.52 -43.41
N ASN A 139 11.24 35.59 -42.34
CA ASN A 139 10.01 34.83 -42.15
C ASN A 139 10.20 33.36 -42.57
N ASP A 140 11.29 32.73 -42.11
CA ASP A 140 11.59 31.34 -42.42
C ASP A 140 11.18 30.36 -41.31
N GLY A 141 10.61 30.89 -40.23
CA GLY A 141 10.18 30.14 -39.06
C GLY A 141 11.35 29.76 -38.15
N THR A 142 12.43 30.53 -38.18
CA THR A 142 13.56 30.39 -37.26
C THR A 142 14.05 31.76 -36.81
N LEU A 143 14.17 31.98 -35.51
CA LEU A 143 14.67 33.25 -34.97
C LEU A 143 16.15 33.47 -35.37
N ASP A 144 16.44 34.58 -36.05
CA ASP A 144 17.78 34.95 -36.56
C ASP A 144 18.81 35.11 -35.44
N ALA A 145 18.37 35.65 -34.30
CA ALA A 145 19.15 35.85 -33.10
C ALA A 145 18.21 35.74 -31.89
N PRO A 146 18.08 34.54 -31.27
CA PRO A 146 17.13 34.32 -30.20
C PRO A 146 17.42 35.26 -29.03
N LEU A 147 16.56 36.29 -28.90
CA LEU A 147 16.46 37.28 -27.84
C LEU A 147 17.82 37.67 -27.19
N PRO A 148 18.63 38.55 -27.83
CA PRO A 148 19.98 38.86 -27.36
C PRO A 148 20.01 39.46 -25.95
N GLY A 149 20.75 38.82 -25.04
CA GLY A 149 20.88 39.27 -23.64
C GLY A 149 19.67 38.97 -22.76
N PHE A 150 18.73 38.17 -23.27
CA PHE A 150 17.60 37.63 -22.55
C PHE A 150 17.84 36.16 -22.23
N THR A 151 17.36 35.73 -21.07
CA THR A 151 17.30 34.34 -20.69
C THR A 151 15.84 33.94 -20.68
N THR A 152 15.42 33.17 -21.69
CA THR A 152 14.12 32.53 -21.69
C THR A 152 14.07 31.54 -20.53
N VAL A 153 13.00 31.64 -19.73
CA VAL A 153 12.70 30.71 -18.65
C VAL A 153 11.62 29.74 -19.09
N ASP A 154 10.64 30.23 -19.84
CA ASP A 154 9.53 29.42 -20.31
C ASP A 154 8.96 30.03 -21.59
N ALA A 155 8.52 29.18 -22.52
CA ALA A 155 7.86 29.62 -23.73
C ALA A 155 6.88 28.55 -24.21
N VAL A 156 5.77 29.00 -24.80
CA VAL A 156 4.79 28.12 -25.45
C VAL A 156 4.28 28.78 -26.73
N SER A 157 4.07 27.99 -27.77
CA SER A 157 3.45 28.44 -29.01
C SER A 157 2.46 27.42 -29.53
N TYR A 158 1.55 27.88 -30.39
CA TYR A 158 0.71 27.03 -31.23
C TYR A 158 0.51 27.70 -32.59
N LYS A 159 0.11 26.89 -33.58
CA LYS A 159 -0.35 27.34 -34.89
C LYS A 159 -1.87 27.29 -34.97
N GLU A 160 -2.46 28.38 -35.43
CA GLU A 160 -3.90 28.49 -35.53
C GLU A 160 -4.50 27.61 -36.64
N PHE A 161 -5.83 27.53 -36.65
CA PHE A 161 -6.59 26.92 -37.73
C PHE A 161 -7.39 27.99 -38.49
N ASP A 162 -6.76 28.60 -39.48
CA ASP A 162 -7.35 29.67 -40.31
C ASP A 162 -7.88 29.14 -41.68
N GLY A 163 -7.59 27.88 -42.00
CA GLY A 163 -7.96 27.23 -43.26
C GLY A 163 -7.08 27.59 -44.45
N THR A 164 -5.94 28.24 -44.24
CA THR A 164 -4.95 28.56 -45.28
C THR A 164 -3.80 27.53 -45.30
N PRO A 165 -2.97 27.49 -46.37
CA PRO A 165 -1.79 26.63 -46.39
C PRO A 165 -0.74 27.10 -45.37
N ASP A 166 -0.13 26.18 -44.62
CA ASP A 166 0.80 26.46 -43.52
C ASP A 166 1.93 27.43 -43.88
N ASP A 167 1.67 28.72 -43.67
CA ASP A 167 2.61 29.84 -43.67
C ASP A 167 2.79 30.45 -42.28
N GLU A 168 2.26 29.79 -41.25
CA GLU A 168 2.38 30.16 -39.84
C GLU A 168 3.68 29.60 -39.23
N HIS A 169 4.22 30.33 -38.25
CA HIS A 169 5.51 30.07 -37.64
C HIS A 169 5.40 29.99 -36.11
N GLU A 170 6.05 28.99 -35.53
CA GLU A 170 6.19 28.83 -34.09
C GLU A 170 7.65 29.06 -33.72
N TYR A 171 7.90 29.73 -32.61
CA TYR A 171 9.27 30.04 -32.16
C TYR A 171 9.57 29.52 -30.75
N ALA A 172 8.63 28.81 -30.10
CA ALA A 172 8.85 28.33 -28.73
C ALA A 172 10.01 27.32 -28.68
N ASP A 173 10.14 26.46 -29.67
CA ASP A 173 11.22 25.49 -29.84
C ASP A 173 12.59 26.13 -30.05
N ASP A 174 12.68 27.26 -30.77
CA ASP A 174 13.91 28.07 -30.88
C ASP A 174 14.35 28.66 -29.53
N LEU A 175 13.38 28.87 -28.64
CA LEU A 175 13.56 29.46 -27.31
C LEU A 175 13.68 28.41 -26.20
N GLY A 176 13.68 27.11 -26.55
CA GLY A 176 13.76 26.00 -25.59
C GLY A 176 12.46 25.74 -24.81
N GLY A 177 11.34 26.28 -25.30
CA GLY A 177 9.98 26.06 -24.80
C GLY A 177 9.24 24.94 -25.52
N THR A 178 7.91 24.99 -25.49
CA THR A 178 7.02 23.98 -26.08
C THR A 178 6.28 24.52 -27.29
N ALA A 179 6.57 23.99 -28.48
CA ALA A 179 5.71 24.17 -29.66
C ALA A 179 4.62 23.10 -29.65
N LEU A 180 3.36 23.52 -29.54
CA LEU A 180 2.19 22.63 -29.52
C LEU A 180 1.83 22.14 -30.93
N GLY A 181 2.30 22.85 -31.95
CA GLY A 181 2.03 22.52 -33.34
C GLY A 181 0.70 23.08 -33.84
N ARG A 182 0.34 22.64 -35.05
CA ARG A 182 -0.88 23.03 -35.74
C ARG A 182 -2.10 22.26 -35.27
N PHE A 183 -3.14 23.01 -34.90
CA PHE A 183 -4.46 22.46 -34.68
C PHE A 183 -5.21 22.31 -36.01
N GLU A 184 -5.90 21.18 -36.21
CA GLU A 184 -6.48 20.82 -37.51
C GLU A 184 -7.96 21.19 -37.68
N SER A 185 -8.65 21.61 -36.61
CA SER A 185 -10.11 21.82 -36.64
C SER A 185 -10.64 22.94 -35.75
N TYR A 186 -9.79 23.55 -34.94
CA TYR A 186 -10.11 24.66 -34.05
C TYR A 186 -8.82 25.40 -33.68
N THR A 187 -8.93 26.64 -33.23
CA THR A 187 -7.83 27.35 -32.57
C THR A 187 -8.11 27.35 -31.05
N PRO A 188 -7.13 27.04 -30.19
CA PRO A 188 -7.36 27.08 -28.74
C PRO A 188 -7.60 28.51 -28.25
N ASP A 189 -8.71 28.72 -27.54
CA ASP A 189 -9.02 29.98 -26.87
C ASP A 189 -8.22 30.16 -25.57
N ALA A 190 -7.82 29.04 -24.95
CA ALA A 190 -7.08 29.04 -23.69
C ALA A 190 -6.07 27.89 -23.62
N LEU A 191 -4.96 28.18 -22.95
CA LEU A 191 -3.93 27.23 -22.59
C LEU A 191 -3.81 27.15 -21.07
N HIS A 192 -3.63 25.95 -20.55
CA HIS A 192 -3.57 25.67 -19.13
C HIS A 192 -2.45 24.66 -18.86
N ARG A 193 -1.67 24.90 -17.81
CA ARG A 193 -0.59 23.99 -17.44
C ARG A 193 -1.02 23.04 -16.35
N ILE A 194 -0.91 21.75 -16.62
CA ILE A 194 -1.23 20.71 -15.65
C ILE A 194 0.04 20.29 -14.95
N ARG A 195 -0.02 20.23 -13.62
CA ARG A 195 1.06 19.71 -12.79
C ARG A 195 0.85 18.21 -12.60
N CYS A 196 1.81 17.44 -13.09
CA CYS A 196 1.95 16.01 -12.87
C CYS A 196 3.07 15.78 -11.83
N GLY A 197 2.68 15.22 -10.69
CA GLY A 197 3.56 15.00 -9.55
C GLY A 197 4.39 16.24 -9.15
N SER A 198 5.69 16.03 -8.88
CA SER A 198 6.61 17.09 -8.45
C SER A 198 7.42 17.77 -9.56
N ASN A 199 7.41 17.23 -10.80
CA ASN A 199 8.43 17.61 -11.80
C ASN A 199 7.92 17.76 -13.25
N ALA A 200 6.74 17.26 -13.62
CA ALA A 200 6.26 17.34 -15.00
C ALA A 200 5.16 18.41 -15.16
N LEU A 201 5.34 19.29 -16.13
CA LEU A 201 4.35 20.28 -16.54
C LEU A 201 3.87 19.95 -17.95
N LEU A 202 2.59 19.60 -18.07
CA LEU A 202 1.95 19.32 -19.35
C LEU A 202 1.09 20.50 -19.79
N TRP A 203 1.03 20.77 -21.08
CA TRP A 203 0.08 21.72 -21.64
C TRP A 203 -1.22 21.00 -21.98
N ALA A 204 -2.33 21.58 -21.53
CA ALA A 204 -3.67 21.27 -21.97
C ALA A 204 -4.36 22.56 -22.38
N GLY A 205 -5.46 22.46 -23.11
CA GLY A 205 -6.14 23.64 -23.60
C GLY A 205 -7.25 23.30 -24.57
N GLY A 206 -7.77 24.31 -25.24
CA GLY A 206 -8.89 24.15 -26.16
C GLY A 206 -9.75 25.38 -26.28
N VAL A 207 -10.87 25.21 -26.98
CA VAL A 207 -11.95 26.19 -27.09
C VAL A 207 -12.66 26.29 -25.74
N VAL A 208 -12.96 27.52 -25.32
CA VAL A 208 -13.74 27.79 -24.12
C VAL A 208 -15.14 28.26 -24.48
N THR A 209 -16.09 27.95 -23.62
CA THR A 209 -17.51 28.26 -23.75
C THR A 209 -17.99 28.90 -22.47
N GLY A 210 -19.18 29.52 -22.50
CA GLY A 210 -19.79 30.11 -21.30
C GLY A 210 -20.09 31.59 -21.50
N THR A 211 -19.90 32.38 -20.45
CA THR A 211 -20.13 33.82 -20.45
C THR A 211 -18.81 34.58 -20.36
N SER A 212 -18.81 35.86 -20.72
CA SER A 212 -17.70 36.80 -20.57
C SER A 212 -18.17 37.84 -19.54
N PRO A 213 -17.54 37.97 -18.35
CA PRO A 213 -16.18 37.56 -17.95
C PRO A 213 -16.05 36.21 -17.22
N GLY A 214 -16.68 35.15 -17.73
CA GLY A 214 -16.72 33.81 -17.14
C GLY A 214 -18.05 33.52 -16.42
N PRO A 215 -18.26 32.30 -15.88
CA PRO A 215 -17.34 31.17 -15.87
C PRO A 215 -17.09 30.61 -17.27
N TYR A 216 -15.83 30.26 -17.54
CA TYR A 216 -15.40 29.63 -18.77
C TYR A 216 -15.30 28.11 -18.58
N ASN A 217 -15.93 27.37 -19.48
CA ASN A 217 -15.93 25.90 -19.50
C ASN A 217 -15.26 25.42 -20.78
N TRP A 218 -14.52 24.33 -20.73
CA TRP A 218 -13.92 23.77 -21.93
C TRP A 218 -14.96 23.11 -22.83
N ASP A 219 -14.85 23.29 -24.15
CA ASP A 219 -15.58 22.46 -25.11
C ASP A 219 -14.94 21.07 -25.16
N THR A 220 -15.65 20.07 -24.64
CA THR A 220 -15.19 18.66 -24.59
C THR A 220 -14.88 18.04 -25.95
N LEU A 221 -15.33 18.66 -27.04
CA LEU A 221 -15.05 18.22 -28.41
C LEU A 221 -13.84 18.94 -29.04
N GLN A 222 -13.42 20.07 -28.49
CA GLN A 222 -12.36 20.93 -29.01
C GLN A 222 -11.34 21.26 -27.92
N MET A 223 -10.69 20.21 -27.41
CA MET A 223 -9.66 20.31 -26.37
C MET A 223 -8.52 19.32 -26.61
N PHE A 224 -7.35 19.60 -26.04
CA PHE A 224 -6.16 18.76 -26.08
C PHE A 224 -5.52 18.64 -24.69
N GLY A 225 -4.64 17.66 -24.51
CA GLY A 225 -3.88 17.43 -23.27
C GLY A 225 -4.71 16.86 -22.10
N TRP A 226 -5.98 17.19 -21.98
CA TRP A 226 -6.86 16.66 -20.93
C TRP A 226 -7.10 15.14 -21.07
N GLN A 227 -7.35 14.66 -22.29
CA GLN A 227 -7.64 13.25 -22.51
C GLN A 227 -6.41 12.37 -22.36
N THR A 228 -5.21 12.92 -22.57
CA THR A 228 -3.95 12.18 -22.42
C THR A 228 -3.62 11.88 -20.95
N ILE A 229 -4.24 12.60 -20.02
CA ILE A 229 -4.05 12.41 -18.57
C ILE A 229 -5.29 11.79 -17.90
N GLY A 230 -6.18 11.16 -18.68
CA GLY A 230 -7.41 10.53 -18.16
C GLY A 230 -8.55 11.49 -17.80
N VAL A 231 -8.39 12.81 -17.99
CA VAL A 231 -9.42 13.80 -17.65
C VAL A 231 -10.39 14.00 -18.82
N THR A 232 -11.60 13.46 -18.69
CA THR A 232 -12.66 13.57 -19.70
C THR A 232 -13.67 14.68 -19.42
N SER A 233 -13.67 15.24 -18.21
CA SER A 233 -14.52 16.36 -17.78
C SER A 233 -13.67 17.35 -17.00
N PRO A 234 -12.88 18.18 -17.70
CA PRO A 234 -11.95 19.09 -17.05
C PRO A 234 -12.68 20.15 -16.22
N PRO A 235 -12.05 20.66 -15.15
CA PRO A 235 -12.62 21.72 -14.33
C PRO A 235 -12.80 23.01 -15.14
N THR A 236 -13.71 23.87 -14.69
CA THR A 236 -13.86 25.22 -15.22
C THR A 236 -12.56 26.00 -15.09
N LEU A 237 -12.22 26.82 -16.09
CA LEU A 237 -11.09 27.75 -16.01
C LEU A 237 -11.26 28.62 -14.76
N ASN A 238 -10.23 28.71 -13.92
CA ASN A 238 -10.33 29.35 -12.61
C ASN A 238 -9.17 30.35 -12.40
N PRO A 239 -9.24 31.53 -13.05
CA PRO A 239 -8.12 32.45 -13.12
C PRO A 239 -7.69 32.92 -11.73
N GLY A 240 -6.38 33.01 -11.49
CA GLY A 240 -5.84 33.44 -10.21
C GLY A 240 -6.03 32.43 -9.09
N ASN A 241 -6.12 31.14 -9.41
CA ASN A 241 -6.11 30.03 -8.48
C ASN A 241 -5.09 28.98 -8.96
N LEU A 242 -4.62 28.14 -8.04
CA LEU A 242 -3.65 27.11 -8.42
C LEU A 242 -4.27 26.15 -9.45
N ASN A 243 -3.46 25.85 -10.47
CA ASN A 243 -3.83 24.93 -11.53
C ASN A 243 -4.28 23.56 -11.01
N TYR A 244 -5.04 22.87 -11.85
CA TYR A 244 -5.43 21.49 -11.61
C TYR A 244 -4.18 20.62 -11.43
N SER A 245 -4.12 19.91 -10.29
CA SER A 245 -3.10 18.92 -9.99
C SER A 245 -3.76 17.56 -10.04
N ILE A 246 -3.17 16.64 -10.79
CA ILE A 246 -3.57 15.24 -10.73
C ILE A 246 -2.96 14.57 -9.50
N VAL A 247 -3.65 13.56 -8.97
CA VAL A 247 -3.03 12.53 -8.15
C VAL A 247 -2.37 11.57 -9.14
N ASP A 248 -1.09 11.30 -8.93
CA ASP A 248 -0.19 10.59 -9.86
C ASP A 248 0.88 9.89 -9.00
N CYS A 249 0.56 8.68 -8.54
CA CYS A 249 1.38 7.92 -7.62
C CYS A 249 2.53 7.17 -8.30
N ASP A 250 2.31 6.68 -9.53
CA ASP A 250 3.31 5.93 -10.29
C ASP A 250 4.21 6.83 -11.16
N GLY A 251 3.80 8.10 -11.34
CA GLY A 251 4.56 9.12 -12.06
C GLY A 251 4.39 9.06 -13.57
N ASP A 252 3.34 8.41 -14.08
CA ASP A 252 3.05 8.28 -15.51
C ASP A 252 2.27 9.47 -16.09
N CYS A 253 1.82 10.38 -15.22
CA CYS A 253 1.04 11.57 -15.54
C CYS A 253 -0.40 11.30 -16.04
N VAL A 254 -0.96 10.14 -15.77
CA VAL A 254 -2.39 9.84 -15.85
C VAL A 254 -3.00 10.10 -14.47
N SER A 255 -4.26 10.54 -14.45
CA SER A 255 -4.95 10.81 -13.19
C SER A 255 -5.41 9.52 -12.54
N ASP A 256 -4.87 9.18 -11.38
CA ASP A 256 -5.19 7.90 -10.73
C ASP A 256 -6.65 7.73 -10.28
N PHE A 257 -7.45 8.81 -10.26
CA PHE A 257 -8.88 8.73 -10.01
C PHE A 257 -9.64 7.88 -11.07
N VAL A 258 -9.02 7.56 -12.21
CA VAL A 258 -9.60 6.66 -13.21
C VAL A 258 -9.15 5.20 -13.04
N GLU A 259 -8.20 4.94 -12.15
CA GLU A 259 -7.64 3.61 -11.90
C GLU A 259 -8.40 2.91 -10.76
N GLY A 260 -8.35 1.59 -10.78
CA GLY A 260 -9.12 0.74 -9.86
C GLY A 260 -8.53 0.72 -8.45
N ASP A 261 -9.28 0.09 -7.55
CA ASP A 261 -8.85 -0.39 -6.25
C ASP A 261 -9.28 -1.87 -6.25
N ARG A 262 -8.32 -2.78 -6.47
CA ARG A 262 -8.57 -4.19 -6.79
C ARG A 262 -8.92 -5.02 -5.56
N ASP A 263 -8.38 -4.66 -4.41
CA ASP A 263 -8.56 -5.38 -3.14
C ASP A 263 -9.45 -4.64 -2.13
N ASP A 264 -9.95 -3.45 -2.49
CA ASP A 264 -10.87 -2.62 -1.73
C ASP A 264 -10.28 -2.15 -0.37
N ASP A 265 -8.97 -1.94 -0.30
CA ASP A 265 -8.26 -1.51 0.91
C ASP A 265 -8.27 0.03 1.10
N GLY A 266 -8.72 0.76 0.08
CA GLY A 266 -8.81 2.21 0.04
C GLY A 266 -7.55 2.92 -0.47
N ILE A 267 -6.53 2.17 -0.88
CA ILE A 267 -5.38 2.57 -1.67
C ILE A 267 -5.68 2.11 -3.10
N ILE A 268 -5.64 3.06 -4.04
CA ILE A 268 -5.81 2.73 -5.46
C ILE A 268 -4.61 1.94 -5.97
N ASP A 269 -4.84 1.04 -6.93
CA ASP A 269 -3.86 0.05 -7.41
C ASP A 269 -2.48 0.62 -7.73
N ASP A 270 -2.45 1.80 -8.36
CA ASP A 270 -1.20 2.43 -8.82
C ASP A 270 -0.49 3.21 -7.68
N CYS A 271 -1.18 3.46 -6.56
CA CYS A 271 -0.58 3.90 -5.30
C CYS A 271 -0.28 2.76 -4.34
N ASP A 272 -0.67 1.53 -4.67
CA ASP A 272 -0.59 0.39 -3.77
C ASP A 272 0.64 -0.47 -4.07
N ALA A 273 1.45 -0.70 -3.04
CA ALA A 273 2.58 -1.63 -3.13
C ALA A 273 2.10 -3.09 -3.22
N CYS A 274 0.91 -3.35 -2.72
CA CYS A 274 0.28 -4.65 -2.57
C CYS A 274 -1.13 -4.66 -3.18
N PRO A 275 -1.31 -4.34 -4.48
CA PRO A 275 -2.60 -4.05 -5.12
C PRO A 275 -3.54 -5.26 -5.32
N ASP A 276 -3.24 -6.38 -4.68
CA ASP A 276 -4.03 -7.60 -4.69
C ASP A 276 -4.14 -8.18 -3.26
N ASP A 277 -3.84 -7.37 -2.23
CA ASP A 277 -3.79 -7.75 -0.83
C ASP A 277 -4.17 -6.60 0.13
N PRO A 278 -5.39 -6.65 0.70
CA PRO A 278 -5.89 -5.54 1.51
C PRO A 278 -5.19 -5.39 2.87
N ASP A 279 -4.43 -6.41 3.29
CA ASP A 279 -3.68 -6.38 4.55
C ASP A 279 -2.26 -5.77 4.37
N ASN A 280 -1.83 -5.51 3.12
CA ASN A 280 -0.56 -4.88 2.75
C ASN A 280 0.69 -5.58 3.34
N ASP A 281 1.84 -4.91 3.21
CA ASP A 281 3.10 -5.25 3.91
C ASP A 281 3.04 -4.78 5.38
N ALA A 282 2.42 -5.59 6.24
CA ALA A 282 2.13 -5.23 7.62
C ALA A 282 3.38 -5.02 8.49
N ASP A 283 4.47 -5.75 8.20
CA ASP A 283 5.70 -5.71 8.98
C ASP A 283 6.85 -4.89 8.35
N GLY A 284 6.66 -4.42 7.12
CA GLY A 284 7.59 -3.54 6.39
C GLY A 284 8.80 -4.27 5.82
N ASP A 285 8.71 -5.58 5.61
CA ASP A 285 9.79 -6.37 5.05
C ASP A 285 9.84 -6.30 3.52
N GLY A 286 8.75 -5.92 2.86
CA GLY A 286 8.63 -5.80 1.40
C GLY A 286 7.96 -6.99 0.72
N ALA A 287 7.49 -7.99 1.47
CA ALA A 287 6.52 -8.98 1.01
C ALA A 287 5.11 -8.50 1.39
N CYS A 288 4.16 -8.65 0.48
CA CYS A 288 2.75 -8.41 0.79
C CYS A 288 2.22 -9.58 1.63
N GLY A 289 1.34 -9.31 2.61
CA GLY A 289 0.78 -10.31 3.52
C GLY A 289 0.23 -11.57 2.84
N ASN A 290 -0.31 -11.47 1.62
CA ASN A 290 -0.81 -12.62 0.85
C ASN A 290 0.29 -13.57 0.33
N VAL A 291 1.55 -13.14 0.29
CA VAL A 291 2.73 -13.91 -0.14
C VAL A 291 3.82 -13.97 0.92
N ASP A 292 3.62 -13.31 2.06
CA ASP A 292 4.53 -13.29 3.20
C ASP A 292 4.34 -14.56 4.06
N ASN A 293 5.41 -15.34 4.22
CA ASN A 293 5.39 -16.53 5.07
C ASN A 293 5.53 -16.22 6.56
N CYS A 294 5.75 -14.96 6.94
CA CYS A 294 5.70 -14.44 8.30
C CYS A 294 5.07 -13.03 8.38
N PRO A 295 3.75 -12.86 8.14
CA PRO A 295 3.09 -11.55 8.00
C PRO A 295 3.27 -10.53 9.14
N ASP A 296 3.67 -10.98 10.32
CA ASP A 296 3.87 -10.15 11.52
C ASP A 296 5.37 -10.00 11.92
N VAL A 297 6.29 -10.65 11.20
CA VAL A 297 7.71 -10.77 11.59
C VAL A 297 8.65 -10.60 10.39
N SER A 298 9.22 -9.39 10.30
CA SER A 298 10.06 -9.00 9.16
C SER A 298 11.17 -9.99 8.82
N ASN A 299 11.09 -10.59 7.64
CA ASN A 299 12.00 -11.60 7.13
C ASN A 299 12.17 -11.51 5.60
N LYS A 300 12.76 -10.40 5.15
CA LYS A 300 13.03 -10.06 3.73
C LYS A 300 13.49 -11.20 2.80
N ASP A 301 14.16 -12.22 3.32
CA ASP A 301 14.64 -13.37 2.56
C ASP A 301 13.59 -14.45 2.33
N GLN A 302 12.46 -14.40 3.05
CA GLN A 302 11.30 -15.29 2.97
C GLN A 302 11.74 -16.77 3.01
N SER A 303 12.74 -17.05 3.87
CA SER A 303 13.28 -18.39 4.06
C SER A 303 12.24 -19.27 4.75
N ASP A 304 12.02 -20.46 4.19
CA ASP A 304 11.15 -21.53 4.70
C ASP A 304 11.87 -22.85 4.39
N ARG A 305 12.59 -23.38 5.39
CA ARG A 305 13.54 -24.49 5.18
C ARG A 305 12.87 -25.84 5.00
N ASP A 306 11.75 -26.08 5.64
CA ASP A 306 11.04 -27.36 5.59
C ASP A 306 9.83 -27.34 4.64
N GLY A 307 9.36 -26.17 4.24
CA GLY A 307 8.33 -25.97 3.24
C GLY A 307 6.92 -26.14 3.77
N ASP A 308 6.68 -25.90 5.05
CA ASP A 308 5.35 -25.97 5.66
C ASP A 308 4.50 -24.70 5.49
N GLY A 309 5.14 -23.62 5.01
CA GLY A 309 4.52 -22.33 4.72
C GLY A 309 4.65 -21.30 5.83
N ALA A 310 5.15 -21.65 7.02
CA ALA A 310 5.63 -20.69 8.00
C ALA A 310 7.11 -20.39 7.73
N GLY A 311 7.48 -19.12 7.67
CA GLY A 311 8.88 -18.76 7.47
C GLY A 311 9.74 -19.07 8.69
N ASP A 312 11.03 -19.35 8.45
CA ASP A 312 12.05 -19.62 9.47
C ASP A 312 12.08 -18.57 10.62
N ALA A 313 11.61 -17.35 10.36
CA ALA A 313 11.58 -16.24 11.31
C ALA A 313 10.43 -16.31 12.32
N CYS A 314 9.31 -16.93 11.94
CA CYS A 314 8.10 -17.07 12.75
C CYS A 314 7.71 -18.52 13.04
N ASP A 315 8.44 -19.49 12.48
CA ASP A 315 8.26 -20.90 12.75
C ASP A 315 8.98 -21.34 14.04
N GLY A 316 8.22 -21.96 14.96
CA GLY A 316 8.73 -22.56 16.19
C GLY A 316 9.52 -23.84 15.97
N CYS A 317 9.37 -24.50 14.83
CA CYS A 317 10.06 -25.73 14.43
C CYS A 317 10.62 -25.69 13.00
N PRO A 318 11.61 -24.83 12.68
CA PRO A 318 12.11 -24.54 11.32
C PRO A 318 12.75 -25.68 10.50
N ASP A 319 12.71 -26.91 10.99
CA ASP A 319 13.26 -28.10 10.35
C ASP A 319 12.26 -29.29 10.38
N ASP A 320 11.00 -29.06 10.77
CA ASP A 320 9.93 -30.07 10.87
C ASP A 320 8.66 -29.66 10.09
N PRO A 321 8.46 -30.19 8.87
CA PRO A 321 7.38 -29.73 7.99
C PRO A 321 5.96 -30.12 8.43
N ASN A 322 5.82 -30.76 9.60
CA ASN A 322 4.52 -31.12 10.17
C ASN A 322 4.15 -30.28 11.39
N LYS A 323 5.01 -29.35 11.81
CA LYS A 323 4.83 -28.55 13.01
C LYS A 323 5.37 -27.14 12.81
N THR A 324 4.52 -26.14 13.01
CA THR A 324 4.92 -24.72 13.09
C THR A 324 5.10 -24.24 14.53
N GLU A 325 4.71 -25.05 15.52
CA GLU A 325 4.82 -24.77 16.95
C GLU A 325 5.51 -25.93 17.67
N GLU A 326 6.36 -25.62 18.65
CA GLU A 326 7.13 -26.62 19.39
C GLU A 326 6.24 -27.64 20.13
N GLY A 327 5.10 -27.21 20.66
CA GLY A 327 4.20 -28.09 21.41
C GLY A 327 4.81 -28.59 22.72
N ALA A 328 4.18 -29.63 23.32
CA ALA A 328 4.66 -30.23 24.57
C ALA A 328 5.77 -31.26 24.32
N CYS A 329 5.71 -31.96 23.19
CA CYS A 329 6.67 -32.98 22.79
C CYS A 329 7.91 -32.41 22.06
N GLY A 330 7.93 -31.12 21.77
CA GLY A 330 8.98 -30.49 20.98
C GLY A 330 8.83 -30.74 19.48
N CYS A 331 9.78 -30.22 18.71
CA CYS A 331 9.85 -30.42 17.26
C CYS A 331 10.24 -31.87 16.91
N GLY A 332 9.74 -32.38 15.79
CA GLY A 332 10.03 -33.71 15.26
C GLY A 332 9.29 -34.86 15.95
N VAL A 333 8.45 -34.57 16.94
CA VAL A 333 7.67 -35.55 17.71
C VAL A 333 6.23 -35.08 17.77
N SER A 334 5.26 -35.94 17.46
CA SER A 334 3.84 -35.60 17.50
C SER A 334 3.35 -35.30 18.92
N ASP A 335 2.44 -34.35 19.08
CA ASP A 335 1.68 -34.10 20.33
C ASP A 335 0.37 -34.89 20.38
N ASP A 336 0.31 -36.03 19.67
CA ASP A 336 -0.85 -36.92 19.73
C ASP A 336 -1.03 -37.43 21.16
N ASP A 337 -2.30 -37.56 21.55
CA ASP A 337 -2.78 -38.12 22.82
C ASP A 337 -3.75 -39.23 22.40
N ALA A 338 -3.23 -40.46 22.32
CA ALA A 338 -3.91 -41.57 21.66
C ALA A 338 -5.15 -42.07 22.44
N ASP A 339 -5.16 -41.92 23.77
CA ASP A 339 -6.27 -42.34 24.63
C ASP A 339 -7.15 -41.19 25.17
N GLY A 340 -6.67 -39.94 25.05
CA GLY A 340 -7.42 -38.73 25.37
C GLY A 340 -7.43 -38.37 26.86
N ASP A 341 -6.44 -38.81 27.64
CA ASP A 341 -6.35 -38.51 29.07
C ASP A 341 -5.78 -37.12 29.40
N GLY A 342 -5.26 -36.43 28.37
CA GLY A 342 -4.66 -35.10 28.46
C GLY A 342 -3.13 -35.10 28.56
N THR A 343 -2.48 -36.27 28.52
CA THR A 343 -1.03 -36.43 28.46
C THR A 343 -0.65 -36.89 27.05
N PRO A 344 0.16 -36.12 26.29
CA PRO A 344 0.57 -36.56 24.96
C PRO A 344 1.46 -37.80 25.07
N ASP A 345 1.38 -38.69 24.08
CA ASP A 345 2.04 -40.00 24.04
C ASP A 345 3.56 -39.94 24.37
N CYS A 346 4.22 -38.85 24.01
CA CYS A 346 5.65 -38.65 24.25
C CYS A 346 6.01 -38.47 25.74
N HIS A 347 5.03 -38.07 26.56
CA HIS A 347 5.14 -37.88 28.01
C HIS A 347 4.27 -38.87 28.79
N ASP A 348 3.63 -39.81 28.10
CA ASP A 348 2.75 -40.80 28.69
C ASP A 348 3.43 -42.17 28.81
N GLY A 349 3.47 -42.70 30.04
CA GLY A 349 3.95 -44.05 30.32
C GLY A 349 2.99 -45.15 29.87
N CYS A 350 1.71 -44.83 29.63
CA CYS A 350 0.66 -45.72 29.18
C CYS A 350 -0.22 -45.09 28.08
N PRO A 351 0.32 -44.80 26.87
CA PRO A 351 -0.36 -44.04 25.81
C PRO A 351 -1.71 -44.57 25.29
N ASP A 352 -2.12 -45.77 25.71
CA ASP A 352 -3.37 -46.43 25.28
C ASP A 352 -4.34 -46.67 26.46
N ASP A 353 -4.02 -46.21 27.69
CA ASP A 353 -4.84 -46.38 28.90
C ASP A 353 -5.27 -45.03 29.51
N PRO A 354 -6.51 -44.58 29.25
CA PRO A 354 -6.94 -43.23 29.60
C PRO A 354 -7.15 -42.98 31.10
N ASN A 355 -6.86 -43.98 31.95
CA ASN A 355 -6.92 -43.86 33.41
C ASN A 355 -5.53 -43.78 34.04
N LYS A 356 -4.44 -43.91 33.27
CA LYS A 356 -3.08 -43.97 33.77
C LYS A 356 -2.12 -43.25 32.84
N THR A 357 -1.32 -42.36 33.40
CA THR A 357 -0.18 -41.73 32.73
C THR A 357 1.16 -42.35 33.09
N GLU A 358 1.16 -43.28 34.07
CA GLU A 358 2.32 -44.02 34.54
C GLU A 358 1.95 -45.51 34.66
N GLU A 359 2.89 -46.41 34.34
CA GLU A 359 2.64 -47.87 34.35
C GLU A 359 2.17 -48.39 35.73
N GLY A 360 2.60 -47.78 36.83
CA GLY A 360 2.25 -48.26 38.17
C GLY A 360 2.79 -49.67 38.50
N ALA A 361 2.21 -50.33 39.51
CA ALA A 361 2.65 -51.67 39.94
C ALA A 361 1.99 -52.79 39.11
N CYS A 362 0.76 -52.56 38.66
CA CYS A 362 -0.03 -53.48 37.86
C CYS A 362 0.21 -53.33 36.34
N GLY A 363 0.97 -52.32 35.91
CA GLY A 363 1.14 -51.98 34.50
C GLY A 363 -0.05 -51.18 33.95
N CYS A 364 0.01 -50.87 32.65
CA CYS A 364 -1.08 -50.21 31.94
C CYS A 364 -2.29 -51.15 31.74
N GLY A 365 -3.49 -50.58 31.71
CA GLY A 365 -4.76 -51.26 31.47
C GLY A 365 -5.33 -52.02 32.68
N VAL A 366 -4.64 -51.97 33.83
CA VAL A 366 -5.03 -52.68 35.07
C VAL A 366 -4.94 -51.72 36.24
N SER A 367 -6.02 -51.55 37.03
CA SER A 367 -6.02 -50.64 38.18
C SER A 367 -4.96 -50.99 39.23
N ASP A 368 -4.34 -49.97 39.84
CA ASP A 368 -3.48 -50.12 41.04
C ASP A 368 -4.29 -49.95 42.35
N ASP A 369 -5.61 -50.16 42.29
CA ASP A 369 -6.45 -50.13 43.49
C ASP A 369 -6.01 -51.23 44.48
N ASP A 370 -6.11 -50.89 45.76
CA ASP A 370 -5.84 -51.74 46.91
C ASP A 370 -7.13 -51.68 47.74
N ALA A 371 -8.01 -52.66 47.54
CA ALA A 371 -9.39 -52.60 47.99
C ALA A 371 -9.54 -52.72 49.51
N ASP A 372 -8.63 -53.43 50.18
CA ASP A 372 -8.63 -53.61 51.63
C ASP A 372 -7.60 -52.74 52.38
N GLY A 373 -6.64 -52.15 51.66
CA GLY A 373 -5.67 -51.20 52.19
C GLY A 373 -4.48 -51.85 52.89
N ASP A 374 -4.14 -53.10 52.58
CA ASP A 374 -3.01 -53.82 53.18
C ASP A 374 -1.64 -53.44 52.58
N GLY A 375 -1.64 -52.70 51.48
CA GLY A 375 -0.48 -52.21 50.76
C GLY A 375 -0.10 -53.04 49.53
N THR A 376 -0.84 -54.11 49.21
CA THR A 376 -0.69 -54.90 47.98
C THR A 376 -1.84 -54.58 47.02
N PRO A 377 -1.55 -54.05 45.82
CA PRO A 377 -2.61 -53.81 44.83
C PRO A 377 -3.33 -55.10 44.46
N ASP A 378 -4.65 -55.02 44.22
CA ASP A 378 -5.53 -56.16 43.94
C ASP A 378 -4.99 -57.11 42.86
N CYS A 379 -4.25 -56.59 41.88
CA CYS A 379 -3.68 -57.36 40.78
C CYS A 379 -2.54 -58.31 41.21
N HIS A 380 -1.91 -58.03 42.36
CA HIS A 380 -0.84 -58.80 42.98
C HIS A 380 -1.26 -59.42 44.31
N ASP A 381 -2.53 -59.26 44.71
CA ASP A 381 -3.07 -59.77 45.96
C ASP A 381 -3.87 -61.07 45.76
N GLY A 382 -3.49 -62.12 46.48
CA GLY A 382 -4.22 -63.38 46.52
C GLY A 382 -5.52 -63.32 47.33
N CYS A 383 -5.70 -62.29 48.16
CA CYS A 383 -6.87 -62.03 48.99
C CYS A 383 -7.29 -60.54 49.00
N PRO A 384 -7.72 -59.96 47.86
CA PRO A 384 -7.94 -58.50 47.71
C PRO A 384 -8.95 -57.81 48.65
N ASP A 385 -9.68 -58.57 49.47
CA ASP A 385 -10.69 -58.07 50.40
C ASP A 385 -10.32 -58.37 51.88
N ASP A 386 -9.16 -58.97 52.16
CA ASP A 386 -8.69 -59.34 53.50
C ASP A 386 -7.43 -58.57 53.93
N PRO A 387 -7.57 -57.50 54.74
CA PRO A 387 -6.46 -56.59 55.03
C PRO A 387 -5.35 -57.18 55.91
N ASN A 388 -5.45 -58.47 56.28
CA ASN A 388 -4.44 -59.17 57.06
C ASN A 388 -3.69 -60.23 56.23
N LYS A 389 -4.05 -60.44 54.96
CA LYS A 389 -3.47 -61.48 54.13
C LYS A 389 -3.33 -61.02 52.68
N THR A 390 -2.12 -61.17 52.14
CA THR A 390 -1.85 -61.01 50.71
C THR A 390 -1.89 -62.35 49.94
N GLU A 391 -2.07 -63.47 50.64
CA GLU A 391 -2.10 -64.83 50.09
C GLU A 391 -3.18 -65.66 50.81
N GLU A 392 -3.84 -66.57 50.08
CA GLU A 392 -4.98 -67.37 50.58
C GLU A 392 -4.67 -68.22 51.83
N GLY A 393 -3.43 -68.66 52.01
CA GLY A 393 -3.05 -69.50 53.15
C GLY A 393 -3.78 -70.85 53.19
N ALA A 394 -3.87 -71.47 54.37
CA ALA A 394 -4.51 -72.78 54.55
C ALA A 394 -6.02 -72.65 54.86
N CYS A 395 -6.40 -71.57 55.54
CA CYS A 395 -7.76 -71.26 55.95
C CYS A 395 -8.55 -70.46 54.91
N GLY A 396 -7.93 -70.04 53.81
CA GLY A 396 -8.56 -69.12 52.87
C GLY A 396 -8.40 -67.66 53.30
N CYS A 397 -8.89 -66.76 52.45
CA CYS A 397 -9.03 -65.34 52.77
C CYS A 397 -10.14 -65.11 53.82
N GLY A 398 -9.98 -64.10 54.67
CA GLY A 398 -10.94 -63.66 55.69
C GLY A 398 -10.94 -64.48 56.98
N VAL A 399 -10.07 -65.49 57.09
CA VAL A 399 -9.97 -66.38 58.25
C VAL A 399 -8.50 -66.53 58.64
N SER A 400 -8.14 -66.27 59.90
CA SER A 400 -6.74 -66.36 60.35
C SER A 400 -6.16 -67.77 60.16
N ASP A 401 -4.88 -67.85 59.76
CA ASP A 401 -4.09 -69.11 59.74
C ASP A 401 -3.36 -69.33 61.08
N ASP A 402 -3.80 -68.67 62.15
CA ASP A 402 -3.26 -68.90 63.48
C ASP A 402 -3.45 -70.37 63.90
N ASP A 403 -2.45 -70.89 64.59
CA ASP A 403 -2.39 -72.22 65.19
C ASP A 403 -2.15 -71.98 66.69
N ALA A 404 -3.25 -71.91 67.44
CA ALA A 404 -3.23 -71.38 68.81
C ALA A 404 -2.51 -72.30 69.80
N ASP A 405 -2.51 -73.62 69.57
CA ASP A 405 -1.84 -74.60 70.42
C ASP A 405 -0.50 -75.13 69.85
N GLY A 406 -0.21 -74.85 68.58
CA GLY A 406 1.06 -75.14 67.92
C GLY A 406 1.21 -76.59 67.47
N ASP A 407 0.12 -77.31 67.24
CA ASP A 407 0.14 -78.71 66.81
C ASP A 407 0.40 -78.92 65.31
N GLY A 408 0.37 -77.82 64.53
CA GLY A 408 0.58 -77.79 63.09
C GLY A 408 -0.70 -77.77 62.26
N THR A 409 -1.88 -77.76 62.90
CA THR A 409 -3.18 -77.60 62.25
C THR A 409 -3.73 -76.20 62.56
N PRO A 410 -3.96 -75.34 61.55
CA PRO A 410 -4.58 -74.04 61.79
C PRO A 410 -5.96 -74.18 62.43
N ASP A 411 -6.32 -73.25 63.32
CA ASP A 411 -7.55 -73.28 64.12
C ASP A 411 -8.83 -73.52 63.29
N CYS A 412 -8.85 -73.03 62.04
CA CYS A 412 -10.00 -73.16 61.14
C CYS A 412 -10.26 -74.61 60.66
N HIS A 413 -9.24 -75.46 60.70
CA HIS A 413 -9.29 -76.88 60.34
C HIS A 413 -9.11 -77.79 61.55
N ASP A 414 -9.01 -77.21 62.75
CA ASP A 414 -8.83 -77.94 64.00
C ASP A 414 -10.17 -78.10 64.76
N GLY A 415 -10.54 -79.35 65.03
CA GLY A 415 -11.69 -79.68 65.87
C GLY A 415 -11.47 -79.40 67.37
N CYS A 416 -10.22 -79.18 67.79
CA CYS A 416 -9.78 -78.86 69.14
C CYS A 416 -8.68 -77.78 69.19
N PRO A 417 -8.96 -76.52 68.78
CA PRO A 417 -7.95 -75.47 68.57
C PRO A 417 -7.06 -75.04 69.77
N ASP A 418 -7.29 -75.60 70.95
CA ASP A 418 -6.56 -75.31 72.19
C ASP A 418 -5.91 -76.58 72.81
N ASP A 419 -5.97 -77.74 72.14
CA ASP A 419 -5.42 -79.03 72.62
C ASP A 419 -4.34 -79.58 71.67
N PRO A 420 -3.04 -79.39 71.99
CA PRO A 420 -1.95 -79.67 71.05
C PRO A 420 -1.68 -81.16 70.80
N ASN A 421 -2.54 -82.05 71.31
CA ASN A 421 -2.46 -83.48 71.12
C ASN A 421 -3.62 -84.03 70.27
N LYS A 422 -4.59 -83.20 69.87
CA LYS A 422 -5.77 -83.62 69.12
C LYS A 422 -6.18 -82.57 68.11
N THR A 423 -6.33 -82.99 66.85
CA THR A 423 -6.93 -82.17 65.78
C THR A 423 -8.43 -82.45 65.58
N GLU A 424 -9.00 -83.41 66.32
CA GLU A 424 -10.41 -83.82 66.28
C GLU A 424 -10.92 -84.14 67.69
N GLU A 425 -12.18 -83.81 68.00
CA GLU A 425 -12.80 -83.91 69.34
C GLU A 425 -12.74 -85.32 69.97
N GLY A 426 -12.65 -86.39 69.17
CA GLY A 426 -12.56 -87.75 69.68
C GLY A 426 -13.77 -88.17 70.52
N ALA A 427 -13.63 -89.20 71.37
CA ALA A 427 -14.74 -89.73 72.16
C ALA A 427 -14.92 -89.01 73.52
N CYS A 428 -13.82 -88.54 74.10
CA CYS A 428 -13.80 -87.84 75.38
C CYS A 428 -13.80 -86.31 75.28
N GLY A 429 -13.89 -85.74 74.08
CA GLY A 429 -13.77 -84.31 73.86
C GLY A 429 -12.32 -83.84 73.72
N CYS A 430 -12.15 -82.55 73.49
CA CYS A 430 -10.85 -81.87 73.53
C CYS A 430 -10.31 -81.78 74.98
N GLY A 431 -8.98 -81.78 75.14
CA GLY A 431 -8.27 -81.62 76.41
C GLY A 431 -8.17 -82.88 77.27
N VAL A 432 -8.62 -84.04 76.77
CA VAL A 432 -8.65 -85.32 77.50
C VAL A 432 -8.16 -86.44 76.59
N SER A 433 -7.11 -87.18 76.97
CA SER A 433 -6.61 -88.33 76.20
C SER A 433 -7.69 -89.41 76.02
N ASP A 434 -7.83 -89.93 74.80
CA ASP A 434 -8.69 -91.08 74.46
C ASP A 434 -7.97 -92.43 74.68
N ASP A 435 -6.76 -92.42 75.24
CA ASP A 435 -6.01 -93.66 75.54
C ASP A 435 -6.61 -94.39 76.73
N ASP A 436 -6.87 -95.70 76.57
CA ASP A 436 -7.34 -96.54 77.66
C ASP A 436 -6.21 -96.81 78.68
N ALA A 437 -6.40 -96.37 79.92
CA ALA A 437 -5.37 -96.39 80.96
C ALA A 437 -5.21 -97.74 81.68
N ASP A 438 -5.90 -98.81 81.26
CA ASP A 438 -5.91 -100.12 81.96
C ASP A 438 -5.46 -101.35 81.13
N GLY A 439 -4.65 -101.13 80.09
CA GLY A 439 -4.11 -102.17 79.18
C GLY A 439 -3.69 -103.52 79.79
#